data_AF-A0A976Q4J6-F1
#
_entry.id   AF-A0A976Q4J6-F1
#
_cell.length_a   1.000
_cell.length_b   1.000
_cell.length_c   1.000
_cell.angle_alpha   90.00
_cell.angle_beta   90.00
_cell.angle_gamma   90.00
#
_symmetry.space_group_name_H-M   'P 1'
#
loop_
_entity.id
_entity.type
_entity.pdbx_description
1 polymer ?
#
loop_
_entity_poly.entity_id
_entity_poly.type
_entity_poly.pdbx_seq_one_letter_code
_entity_poly.pdbx_strand_id
1 'polypeptide(L)'
;MVASTDESRESGQILKELRRLSNLRRQLTLPEAYRVGELLAALTQHQAFAHYDDSLWFREVHRTLDTGFSVTSLCRYHHVHSMLKRLGLEPQFEHLGMAHLRVVAMLPTRRQRAVIRRAEKERWTSRRLEKLLDEEGLRTRDRRRVPDLVRQIRDLRKFTSPTLGDLARGDGLASLDDELARELADILLATETQAKRLRKRLDRRLRD
;
A
#
# COMPACT_ATOMS: atom_id res chain seq x y z
N MET A 1 -28.42 -18.49 15.69
CA MET A 1 -28.23 -18.09 14.29
C MET A 1 -28.76 -16.66 14.05
N VAL A 2 -28.26 -15.65 14.79
CA VAL A 2 -28.72 -14.24 14.71
C VAL A 2 -27.57 -13.26 14.39
N ALA A 3 -26.31 -13.71 14.44
CA ALA A 3 -25.13 -12.86 14.25
C ALA A 3 -24.93 -12.33 12.82
N SER A 4 -25.42 -13.05 11.79
CA SER A 4 -25.10 -12.73 10.39
C SER A 4 -25.74 -11.44 9.86
N THR A 5 -26.88 -11.01 10.41
CA THR A 5 -27.61 -9.82 9.92
C THR A 5 -27.12 -8.54 10.58
N ASP A 6 -26.61 -8.62 11.82
CA ASP A 6 -26.15 -7.47 12.60
C ASP A 6 -24.73 -7.06 12.20
N GLU A 7 -23.83 -8.03 12.00
CA GLU A 7 -22.47 -7.80 11.50
C GLU A 7 -22.45 -7.15 10.11
N SER A 8 -23.42 -7.51 9.26
CA SER A 8 -23.57 -6.94 7.93
C SER A 8 -24.06 -5.48 7.97
N ARG A 9 -24.85 -5.12 9.00
CA ARG A 9 -25.37 -3.76 9.21
C ARG A 9 -24.31 -2.84 9.81
N GLU A 10 -23.53 -3.33 10.77
CA GLU A 10 -22.44 -2.62 11.40
C GLU A 10 -21.31 -2.33 10.40
N SER A 11 -20.91 -3.34 9.63
CA SER A 11 -19.99 -3.17 8.50
C SER A 11 -20.51 -2.09 7.54
N GLY A 12 -21.79 -2.13 7.16
CA GLY A 12 -22.41 -1.12 6.29
C GLY A 12 -22.35 0.31 6.84
N GLN A 13 -22.42 0.52 8.16
CA GLN A 13 -22.27 1.84 8.78
C GLN A 13 -20.82 2.33 8.75
N ILE A 14 -19.87 1.46 9.08
CA ILE A 14 -18.43 1.77 9.02
C ILE A 14 -18.05 2.23 7.61
N LEU A 15 -18.59 1.57 6.58
CA LEU A 15 -18.33 1.90 5.18
C LEU A 15 -18.87 3.27 4.77
N LYS A 16 -20.08 3.62 5.21
CA LYS A 16 -20.65 4.96 4.96
C LYS A 16 -19.78 6.05 5.58
N GLU A 17 -19.26 5.81 6.78
CA GLU A 17 -18.40 6.78 7.46
C GLU A 17 -17.03 6.93 6.79
N LEU A 18 -16.41 5.83 6.33
CA LEU A 18 -15.17 5.90 5.57
C LEU A 18 -15.32 6.73 4.29
N ARG A 19 -16.41 6.55 3.54
CA ARG A 19 -16.73 7.35 2.35
C ARG A 19 -17.03 8.81 2.68
N ARG A 20 -17.71 9.07 3.80
CA ARG A 20 -17.92 10.44 4.26
C ARG A 20 -16.58 11.13 4.52
N LEU A 21 -15.68 10.47 5.25
CA LEU A 21 -14.36 11.00 5.58
C LEU A 21 -13.50 11.24 4.34
N SER A 22 -13.57 10.38 3.32
CA SER A 22 -12.83 10.60 2.06
C SER A 22 -13.31 11.80 1.26
N ASN A 23 -14.60 12.11 1.37
CA ASN A 23 -15.23 13.21 0.62
C ASN A 23 -15.05 14.57 1.28
N LEU A 24 -14.63 14.63 2.55
CA LEU A 24 -14.50 15.89 3.28
C LEU A 24 -13.37 16.76 2.73
N ARG A 25 -12.14 16.23 2.58
CA ARG A 25 -10.95 16.99 2.12
C ARG A 25 -9.86 16.07 1.54
N ARG A 26 -9.00 16.65 0.69
CA ARG A 26 -7.82 15.98 0.09
C ARG A 26 -6.76 15.57 1.13
N GLN A 27 -6.75 16.19 2.31
CA GLN A 27 -5.89 15.84 3.44
C GLN A 27 -6.70 15.83 4.73
N LEU A 28 -6.66 14.70 5.44
CA LEU A 28 -7.26 14.54 6.76
C LEU A 28 -6.39 15.17 7.84
N THR A 29 -7.04 15.71 8.87
CA THR A 29 -6.41 16.02 10.15
C THR A 29 -5.96 14.74 10.86
N LEU A 30 -5.12 14.86 11.90
CA LEU A 30 -4.69 13.68 12.65
C LEU A 30 -5.86 12.95 13.34
N PRO A 31 -6.81 13.62 14.03
CA PRO A 31 -7.96 12.94 14.62
C PRO A 31 -8.81 12.18 13.59
N GLU A 32 -9.02 12.77 12.40
CA GLU A 32 -9.76 12.13 11.31
C GLU A 32 -9.00 10.91 10.76
N ALA A 33 -7.68 11.03 10.55
CA ALA A 33 -6.83 9.93 10.12
C ALA A 33 -6.81 8.78 11.15
N TYR A 34 -6.79 9.12 12.45
CA TYR A 34 -6.91 8.15 13.53
C TYR A 34 -8.27 7.45 13.52
N ARG A 35 -9.36 8.20 13.31
CA ARG A 35 -10.72 7.65 13.17
C ARG A 35 -10.83 6.69 11.98
N VAL A 36 -10.21 7.00 10.85
CA VAL A 36 -10.13 6.06 9.72
C VAL A 36 -9.40 4.78 10.15
N GLY A 37 -8.27 4.90 10.86
CA GLY A 37 -7.54 3.73 11.38
C GLY A 37 -8.35 2.87 12.36
N GLU A 38 -9.18 3.51 13.20
CA GLU A 38 -10.11 2.85 14.12
C GLU A 38 -11.20 2.08 13.38
N LEU A 39 -11.85 2.72 12.40
CA LEU A 39 -12.86 2.10 11.54
C LEU A 39 -12.28 0.90 10.77
N LEU A 40 -11.05 1.05 10.26
CA LEU A 40 -10.29 -0.03 9.63
C LEU A 40 -10.03 -1.18 10.60
N ALA A 41 -9.65 -0.91 11.85
CA ALA A 41 -9.43 -1.93 12.86
C ALA A 41 -10.72 -2.61 13.34
N ALA A 42 -11.88 -1.94 13.29
CA ALA A 42 -13.17 -2.57 13.53
C ALA A 42 -13.53 -3.53 12.38
N LEU A 43 -13.26 -3.14 11.12
CA LEU A 43 -13.49 -4.01 9.96
C LEU A 43 -12.65 -5.29 9.97
N THR A 44 -11.44 -5.28 10.54
CA THR A 44 -10.62 -6.51 10.66
C THR A 44 -11.15 -7.48 11.70
N GLN A 45 -11.97 -7.02 12.66
CA GLN A 45 -12.62 -7.88 13.65
C GLN A 45 -13.85 -8.61 13.09
N HIS A 46 -14.42 -8.11 11.98
CA HIS A 46 -15.48 -8.81 11.26
C HIS A 46 -14.90 -9.89 10.34
N GLN A 47 -15.45 -11.11 10.43
CA GLN A 47 -14.88 -12.34 9.84
C GLN A 47 -14.70 -12.31 8.32
N ALA A 48 -15.36 -11.40 7.60
CA ALA A 48 -15.24 -11.26 6.15
C ALA A 48 -13.80 -11.04 5.65
N PHE A 49 -12.89 -10.59 6.52
CA PHE A 49 -11.54 -10.19 6.12
C PHE A 49 -10.40 -10.75 6.98
N ALA A 50 -10.69 -11.59 7.98
CA ALA A 50 -9.72 -12.13 8.94
C ALA A 50 -8.64 -13.04 8.31
N HIS A 51 -8.81 -13.45 7.05
CA HIS A 51 -7.94 -14.41 6.35
C HIS A 51 -6.88 -13.77 5.45
N TYR A 52 -6.81 -12.43 5.35
CA TYR A 52 -5.85 -11.74 4.47
C TYR A 52 -4.63 -11.24 5.24
N ASP A 53 -3.44 -11.46 4.66
CA ASP A 53 -2.20 -10.76 5.06
C ASP A 53 -2.42 -9.24 4.93
N ASP A 54 -1.82 -8.43 5.81
CA ASP A 54 -2.09 -6.99 5.95
C ASP A 54 -2.08 -6.29 4.58
N SER A 55 -1.09 -6.60 3.75
CA SER A 55 -0.93 -5.99 2.42
C SER A 55 -2.01 -6.35 1.40
N LEU A 56 -2.63 -7.53 1.51
CA LEU A 56 -3.73 -7.98 0.68
C LEU A 56 -5.06 -7.44 1.20
N TRP A 57 -5.20 -7.32 2.52
CA TRP A 57 -6.37 -6.77 3.18
C TRP A 57 -6.67 -5.34 2.72
N PHE A 58 -5.68 -4.45 2.76
CA PHE A 58 -5.88 -3.06 2.35
C PHE A 58 -6.22 -2.91 0.86
N ARG A 59 -5.74 -3.82 0.01
CA ARG A 59 -6.09 -3.83 -1.42
C ARG A 59 -7.53 -4.26 -1.63
N GLU A 60 -7.98 -5.26 -0.88
CA GLU A 60 -9.36 -5.72 -0.95
C GLU A 60 -10.32 -4.66 -0.41
N VAL A 61 -10.01 -4.06 0.75
CA VAL A 61 -10.74 -2.90 1.29
C VAL A 61 -10.80 -1.78 0.26
N HIS A 62 -9.69 -1.42 -0.39
CA HIS A 62 -9.70 -0.40 -1.44
C HIS A 62 -10.58 -0.77 -2.63
N ARG A 63 -10.46 -2.01 -3.14
CA ARG A 63 -11.19 -2.50 -4.31
C ARG A 63 -12.69 -2.56 -4.06
N THR A 64 -13.07 -3.09 -2.91
CA THR A 64 -14.47 -3.40 -2.59
C THR A 64 -15.24 -2.16 -2.13
N LEU A 65 -14.55 -1.18 -1.53
CA LEU A 65 -15.24 -0.13 -0.79
C LEU A 65 -15.24 1.24 -1.47
N ASP A 66 -14.44 1.40 -2.53
CA ASP A 66 -14.24 2.67 -3.24
C ASP A 66 -14.09 3.84 -2.25
N THR A 67 -13.15 3.66 -1.31
CA THR A 67 -13.05 4.54 -0.14
C THR A 67 -12.51 5.93 -0.46
N GLY A 68 -12.21 6.27 -1.72
CA GLY A 68 -11.49 7.50 -2.09
C GLY A 68 -10.06 7.63 -1.54
N PHE A 69 -9.63 6.78 -0.62
CA PHE A 69 -8.26 6.72 -0.10
C PHE A 69 -7.42 5.73 -0.90
N SER A 70 -6.15 6.07 -1.12
CA SER A 70 -5.20 5.09 -1.64
C SER A 70 -4.95 3.96 -0.64
N VAL A 71 -4.64 2.75 -1.15
CA VAL A 71 -4.19 1.60 -0.33
C VAL A 71 -3.11 2.00 0.66
N THR A 72 -2.14 2.81 0.22
CA THR A 72 -1.02 3.27 1.06
C THR A 72 -1.48 4.18 2.20
N SER A 73 -2.49 5.01 1.98
CA SER A 73 -3.06 5.87 3.02
C SER A 73 -3.76 5.04 4.08
N LEU A 74 -4.57 4.05 3.66
CA LEU A 74 -5.26 3.13 4.56
C LEU A 74 -4.26 2.37 5.46
N CYS A 75 -3.18 1.83 4.87
CA CYS A 75 -2.09 1.20 5.63
C CYS A 75 -1.52 2.13 6.71
N ARG A 76 -1.23 3.38 6.33
CA ARG A 76 -0.61 4.36 7.25
C ARG A 76 -1.55 4.72 8.40
N TYR A 77 -2.82 4.97 8.11
CA TYR A 77 -3.83 5.30 9.12
C TYR A 77 -4.03 4.16 10.10
N HIS A 78 -4.18 2.93 9.60
CA HIS A 78 -4.28 1.75 10.42
C HIS A 78 -3.04 1.55 11.32
N HIS A 79 -1.83 1.65 10.76
CA HIS A 79 -0.60 1.50 11.56
C HIS A 79 -0.46 2.57 12.66
N VAL A 80 -0.78 3.83 12.38
CA VAL A 80 -0.70 4.89 13.40
C VAL A 80 -1.77 4.70 14.47
N HIS A 81 -3.00 4.35 14.10
CA HIS A 81 -4.03 3.99 15.08
C HIS A 81 -3.56 2.84 15.97
N SER A 82 -3.10 1.73 15.38
CA SER A 82 -2.64 0.56 16.12
C SER A 82 -1.45 0.87 17.03
N MET A 83 -0.52 1.73 16.58
CA MET A 83 0.58 2.22 17.42
C MET A 83 0.07 3.04 18.61
N LEU A 84 -0.75 4.06 18.37
CA LEU A 84 -1.25 4.95 19.43
C LEU A 84 -2.11 4.20 20.44
N LYS A 85 -3.01 3.33 19.97
CA LYS A 85 -3.84 2.44 20.80
C LYS A 85 -2.99 1.53 21.67
N ARG A 86 -1.99 0.86 21.09
CA ARG A 86 -1.03 0.02 21.87
C ARG A 86 -0.24 0.83 22.90
N LEU A 87 0.03 2.10 22.62
CA LEU A 87 0.70 3.00 23.54
C LEU A 87 -0.28 3.68 24.52
N GLY A 88 -1.59 3.44 24.46
CA GLY A 88 -2.58 4.12 25.30
C GLY A 88 -2.51 5.64 25.16
N LEU A 89 -2.31 6.14 23.93
CA LEU A 89 -2.24 7.57 23.61
C LEU A 89 -3.38 7.96 22.71
N GLU A 90 -4.01 9.09 23.01
CA GLU A 90 -5.02 9.72 22.14
C GLU A 90 -4.36 10.69 21.15
N PRO A 91 -4.96 10.91 19.95
CA PRO A 91 -4.41 11.76 18.90
C PRO A 91 -4.59 13.27 19.17
N GLN A 92 -4.38 13.71 20.42
CA GLN A 92 -4.52 15.11 20.86
C GLN A 92 -3.14 15.78 20.95
N PHE A 93 -2.46 15.87 19.80
CA PHE A 93 -1.17 16.53 19.69
C PHE A 93 -1.34 17.89 18.98
N GLU A 94 -0.73 18.93 19.53
CA GLU A 94 -0.73 20.29 18.99
C GLU A 94 0.24 20.42 17.81
N HIS A 95 1.36 19.71 17.86
CA HIS A 95 2.46 19.87 16.89
C HIS A 95 2.71 18.63 16.03
N LEU A 96 2.32 17.44 16.51
CA LEU A 96 2.51 16.20 15.75
C LEU A 96 1.32 15.89 14.83
N GLY A 97 1.52 16.09 13.53
CA GLY A 97 0.65 15.53 12.48
C GLY A 97 0.98 14.10 12.07
N MET A 98 0.16 13.56 11.15
CA MET A 98 0.27 12.20 10.61
C MET A 98 1.65 11.83 10.05
N ALA A 99 2.34 12.79 9.42
CA ALA A 99 3.68 12.58 8.90
C ALA A 99 4.71 12.24 9.99
N HIS A 100 4.59 12.84 11.18
CA HIS A 100 5.46 12.57 12.32
C HIS A 100 5.21 11.16 12.86
N LEU A 101 3.95 10.83 13.13
CA LEU A 101 3.59 9.55 13.73
C LEU A 101 3.88 8.37 12.81
N ARG A 102 3.81 8.55 11.49
CA ARG A 102 4.25 7.54 10.51
C ARG A 102 5.73 7.20 10.70
N VAL A 103 6.57 8.20 10.92
CA VAL A 103 8.01 8.00 11.13
C VAL A 103 8.25 7.32 12.47
N VAL A 104 7.54 7.75 13.52
CA VAL A 104 7.65 7.12 14.85
C VAL A 104 7.18 5.66 14.84
N ALA A 105 6.18 5.29 14.03
CA ALA A 105 5.73 3.90 13.92
C ALA A 105 6.83 2.94 13.46
N MET A 106 7.89 3.44 12.81
CA MET A 106 9.05 2.64 12.40
C MET A 106 10.08 2.44 13.53
N LEU A 107 10.00 3.19 14.63
CA LEU A 107 10.88 3.03 15.77
C LEU A 107 10.53 1.78 16.58
N PRO A 108 11.48 1.20 17.36
CA PRO A 108 11.20 0.08 18.23
C PRO A 108 10.14 0.49 19.26
N THR A 109 9.16 -0.40 19.50
CA THR A 109 8.03 -0.19 20.41
C THR A 109 8.41 0.49 21.73
N ARG A 110 9.52 0.06 22.35
CA ARG A 110 10.01 0.58 23.64
C ARG A 110 10.34 2.09 23.61
N ARG A 111 10.63 2.65 22.45
CA ARG A 111 11.06 4.06 22.29
C ARG A 111 9.96 4.98 21.79
N GLN A 112 8.95 4.44 21.12
CA GLN A 112 7.91 5.23 20.45
C GLN A 112 7.26 6.26 21.39
N ARG A 113 6.83 5.85 22.59
CA ARG A 113 6.18 6.75 23.57
C ARG A 113 7.10 7.90 23.99
N ALA A 114 8.35 7.61 24.31
CA ALA A 114 9.32 8.61 24.74
C ALA A 114 9.60 9.61 23.61
N VAL A 115 9.75 9.12 22.38
CA VAL A 115 9.98 9.95 21.20
C VAL A 115 8.77 10.82 20.87
N ILE A 116 7.54 10.30 20.94
CA ILE A 116 6.31 11.11 20.74
C ILE A 116 6.29 12.28 21.73
N ARG A 117 6.43 11.99 23.03
CA ARG A 117 6.39 13.03 24.08
C ARG A 117 7.47 14.09 23.89
N ARG A 118 8.68 13.66 23.55
CA ARG A 118 9.80 14.57 23.30
C ARG A 118 9.59 15.40 22.04
N ALA A 119 9.13 14.77 20.96
CA ALA A 119 8.88 15.43 19.69
C ALA A 119 7.76 16.48 19.80
N GLU A 120 6.70 16.19 20.55
CA GLU A 120 5.63 17.15 20.84
C GLU A 120 6.16 18.33 21.66
N LYS A 121 6.86 18.05 22.78
CA LYS A 121 7.41 19.09 23.66
C LYS A 121 8.42 20.01 22.97
N GLU A 122 9.30 19.43 22.17
CA GLU A 122 10.38 20.16 21.47
C GLU A 122 9.99 20.60 20.06
N ARG A 123 8.72 20.42 19.66
CA ARG A 123 8.20 20.81 18.33
C ARG A 123 9.02 20.25 17.17
N TRP A 124 9.40 18.98 17.27
CA TRP A 124 10.21 18.34 16.24
C TRP A 124 9.45 18.24 14.92
N THR A 125 10.14 18.61 13.84
CA THR A 125 9.65 18.37 12.48
C THR A 125 9.73 16.89 12.12
N SER A 126 8.92 16.45 11.15
CA SER A 126 8.98 15.09 10.59
C SER A 126 10.38 14.77 10.07
N ARG A 127 11.07 15.75 9.49
CA ARG A 127 12.47 15.63 9.02
C ARG A 127 13.44 15.34 10.16
N ARG A 128 13.24 15.92 11.36
CA ARG A 128 14.07 15.62 12.53
C ARG A 128 13.87 14.17 13.00
N LEU A 129 12.63 13.69 13.00
CA LEU A 129 12.32 12.28 13.30
C LEU A 129 12.91 11.33 12.25
N GLU A 130 12.90 11.69 10.97
CA GLU A 130 13.54 10.90 9.91
C GLU A 130 15.06 10.83 10.11
N LYS A 131 15.69 11.95 10.50
CA LYS A 131 17.11 11.96 10.85
C LYS A 131 17.42 11.05 12.05
N LEU A 132 16.54 10.99 13.05
CA LEU A 132 16.69 10.07 14.18
C LEU A 132 16.67 8.60 13.71
N LEU A 133 15.78 8.24 12.77
CA LEU A 133 15.78 6.90 12.18
C LEU A 133 17.08 6.61 11.41
N ASP A 134 17.63 7.59 10.70
CA ASP A 134 18.89 7.47 9.99
C ASP A 134 20.07 7.28 10.94
N GLU A 135 20.15 8.08 12.00
CA GLU A 135 21.17 7.99 13.06
C GLU A 135 21.15 6.62 13.76
N GLU A 136 19.98 5.98 13.84
CA GLU A 136 19.82 4.66 14.46
C GLU A 136 19.93 3.50 13.46
N GLY A 137 20.14 3.77 12.17
CA GLY A 137 20.15 2.76 11.12
C GLY A 137 18.82 2.03 10.93
N LEU A 138 17.72 2.61 11.47
CA LEU A 138 16.38 2.04 11.46
C LEU A 138 15.53 2.53 10.31
N ARG A 139 15.96 3.58 9.61
CA ARG A 139 15.41 3.86 8.30
C ARG A 139 15.71 2.62 7.48
N THR A 140 14.66 1.88 7.11
CA THR A 140 14.76 0.90 6.02
C THR A 140 15.38 1.66 4.88
N ARG A 141 16.68 1.40 4.63
CA ARG A 141 17.44 2.04 3.56
C ARG A 141 16.49 2.13 2.40
N ASP A 142 16.21 3.36 2.00
CA ASP A 142 15.51 3.68 0.76
C ASP A 142 15.97 2.63 -0.23
N ARG A 143 15.03 1.77 -0.68
CA ARG A 143 15.28 0.58 -1.51
C ARG A 143 16.58 0.85 -2.25
N ARG A 144 17.73 0.27 -1.83
CA ARG A 144 19.00 0.44 -2.55
C ARG A 144 18.58 0.32 -3.98
N ARG A 145 18.64 1.42 -4.77
CA ARG A 145 17.95 1.50 -6.07
C ARG A 145 18.27 0.18 -6.71
N VAL A 146 17.27 -0.70 -6.78
CA VAL A 146 17.49 -2.04 -7.32
C VAL A 146 18.02 -1.69 -8.70
N PRO A 147 19.30 -1.99 -9.03
CA PRO A 147 19.97 -1.38 -10.17
C PRO A 147 18.98 -1.43 -11.32
N ASP A 148 18.78 -0.34 -12.07
CA ASP A 148 17.58 -0.21 -12.92
C ASP A 148 17.31 -1.48 -13.75
N LEU A 149 18.38 -2.18 -14.13
CA LEU A 149 18.41 -3.53 -14.67
C LEU A 149 17.68 -4.62 -13.86
N VAL A 150 17.90 -4.77 -12.55
CA VAL A 150 17.21 -5.74 -11.67
C VAL A 150 15.73 -5.38 -11.49
N ARG A 151 15.36 -4.08 -11.53
CA ARG A 151 13.95 -3.67 -11.55
C ARG A 151 13.33 -4.04 -12.90
N GLN A 152 13.99 -3.72 -14.00
CA GLN A 152 13.59 -4.11 -15.36
C GLN A 152 13.45 -5.63 -15.50
N ILE A 153 14.35 -6.43 -14.93
CA ILE A 153 14.25 -7.90 -14.90
C ILE A 153 12.99 -8.36 -14.15
N ARG A 154 12.65 -7.72 -13.02
CA ARG A 154 11.41 -8.03 -12.27
C ARG A 154 10.15 -7.61 -13.03
N ASP A 155 10.20 -6.50 -13.76
CA ASP A 155 9.07 -6.05 -14.57
C ASP A 155 8.88 -6.98 -15.78
N LEU A 156 9.95 -7.46 -16.43
CA LEU A 156 9.88 -8.51 -17.45
C LEU A 156 9.27 -9.83 -16.93
N ARG A 157 9.48 -10.18 -15.65
CA ARG A 157 8.81 -11.32 -15.03
C ARG A 157 7.30 -11.16 -14.89
N LYS A 158 6.79 -9.93 -14.74
CA LYS A 158 5.35 -9.66 -14.67
C LYS A 158 4.68 -9.83 -16.03
N PHE A 159 5.37 -9.46 -17.11
CA PHE A 159 4.86 -9.68 -18.47
C PHE A 159 4.83 -11.16 -18.85
N THR A 160 5.70 -11.99 -18.27
CA THR A 160 5.75 -13.45 -18.49
C THR A 160 4.93 -14.26 -17.46
N SER A 161 4.21 -13.56 -16.58
CA SER A 161 3.26 -14.11 -15.60
C SER A 161 2.00 -14.66 -16.31
N PRO A 162 1.08 -15.40 -15.64
CA PRO A 162 -0.07 -16.07 -16.25
C PRO A 162 -0.93 -15.21 -17.17
N THR A 163 -0.89 -13.88 -17.03
CA THR A 163 -1.59 -12.89 -17.86
C THR A 163 -1.42 -13.08 -19.37
N LEU A 164 -0.22 -13.38 -19.89
CA LEU A 164 -0.05 -13.70 -21.33
C LEU A 164 -0.67 -15.07 -21.67
N GLY A 165 -0.57 -16.04 -20.75
CA GLY A 165 -1.20 -17.35 -20.91
C GLY A 165 -2.72 -17.28 -20.85
N ASP A 166 -3.29 -16.35 -20.09
CA ASP A 166 -4.72 -16.15 -19.95
C ASP A 166 -5.30 -15.37 -21.13
N LEU A 167 -4.55 -14.41 -21.68
CA LEU A 167 -4.86 -13.78 -22.99
C LEU A 167 -4.86 -14.79 -24.13
N ALA A 168 -3.96 -15.77 -24.10
CA ALA A 168 -3.89 -16.82 -25.12
C ALA A 168 -4.93 -17.94 -24.95
N ARG A 169 -5.50 -18.10 -23.75
CA ARG A 169 -6.49 -19.16 -23.44
C ARG A 169 -7.94 -18.68 -23.46
N GLY A 170 -8.19 -17.38 -23.39
CA GLY A 170 -9.55 -16.84 -23.41
C GLY A 170 -10.08 -16.63 -24.83
N ASP A 171 -11.41 -16.69 -24.99
CA ASP A 171 -12.13 -16.30 -26.21
C ASP A 171 -11.97 -14.80 -26.56
N GLY A 172 -11.28 -14.04 -25.71
CA GLY A 172 -11.03 -12.61 -25.87
C GLY A 172 -10.30 -12.26 -27.18
N LEU A 173 -9.44 -13.14 -27.69
CA LEU A 173 -8.78 -12.95 -29.00
C LEU A 173 -9.78 -12.96 -30.16
N ALA A 174 -10.85 -13.76 -30.06
CA ALA A 174 -11.91 -13.81 -31.08
C ALA A 174 -12.85 -12.59 -31.03
N SER A 175 -12.84 -11.85 -29.92
CA SER A 175 -13.63 -10.63 -29.72
C SER A 175 -12.88 -9.33 -30.07
N LEU A 176 -11.61 -9.42 -30.47
CA LEU A 176 -10.84 -8.25 -30.91
C LEU A 176 -11.31 -7.80 -32.29
N ASP A 177 -11.46 -6.49 -32.45
CA ASP A 177 -11.56 -5.90 -33.78
C ASP A 177 -10.21 -5.95 -34.51
N ASP A 178 -10.25 -5.75 -35.82
CA ASP A 178 -9.07 -5.82 -36.69
C ASP A 178 -7.99 -4.79 -36.34
N GLU A 179 -8.36 -3.66 -35.74
CA GLU A 179 -7.43 -2.58 -35.40
C GLU A 179 -6.63 -2.93 -34.14
N LEU A 180 -7.32 -3.34 -33.08
CA LEU A 180 -6.72 -3.82 -31.84
C LEU A 180 -5.93 -5.11 -32.04
N ALA A 181 -6.39 -6.00 -32.93
CA ALA A 181 -5.65 -7.21 -33.28
C ALA A 181 -4.31 -6.89 -33.96
N ARG A 182 -4.28 -5.92 -34.88
CA ARG A 182 -3.03 -5.45 -35.51
C ARG A 182 -2.11 -4.78 -34.51
N GLU A 183 -2.64 -3.90 -33.66
CA GLU A 183 -1.85 -3.23 -32.61
C GLU A 183 -1.21 -4.25 -31.67
N LEU A 184 -1.96 -5.25 -31.22
CA LEU A 184 -1.44 -6.34 -30.39
C LEU A 184 -0.34 -7.13 -31.11
N ALA A 185 -0.54 -7.46 -32.39
CA ALA A 185 0.45 -8.17 -33.20
C ALA A 185 1.77 -7.38 -33.33
N ASP A 186 1.69 -6.06 -33.58
CA ASP A 186 2.85 -5.18 -33.69
C ASP A 186 3.62 -5.08 -32.36
N ILE A 187 2.90 -4.95 -31.24
CA ILE A 187 3.50 -4.91 -29.90
C ILE A 187 4.22 -6.24 -29.60
N LEU A 188 3.62 -7.38 -29.94
CA LEU A 188 4.23 -8.69 -29.72
C LEU A 188 5.47 -8.89 -30.59
N LEU A 189 5.42 -8.51 -31.88
CA LEU A 189 6.56 -8.60 -32.81
C LEU A 189 7.73 -7.71 -32.35
N ALA A 190 7.45 -6.48 -31.92
CA ALA A 190 8.45 -5.58 -31.38
C ALA A 190 9.09 -6.17 -30.11
N THR A 191 8.27 -6.73 -29.21
CA THR A 191 8.72 -7.37 -27.97
C THR A 191 9.61 -8.59 -28.26
N GLU A 192 9.22 -9.46 -29.19
CA GLU A 192 9.99 -10.62 -29.61
C GLU A 192 11.36 -10.22 -30.18
N THR A 193 11.37 -9.20 -31.04
CA THR A 193 12.60 -8.68 -31.65
C THR A 193 13.57 -8.15 -30.59
N GLN A 194 13.07 -7.37 -29.63
CA GLN A 194 13.90 -6.85 -28.53
C GLN A 194 14.38 -7.96 -27.60
N ALA A 195 13.54 -8.95 -27.29
CA ALA A 195 13.92 -10.10 -26.48
C ALA A 195 15.04 -10.93 -27.14
N LYS A 196 14.94 -11.20 -28.45
CA LYS A 196 15.97 -11.89 -29.24
C LYS A 196 17.31 -11.13 -29.21
N ARG A 197 17.29 -9.81 -29.36
CA ARG A 197 18.49 -8.96 -29.27
C ARG A 197 19.12 -9.02 -27.89
N LEU A 198 18.31 -8.93 -26.83
CA LEU A 198 18.78 -9.01 -25.45
C LEU A 198 19.37 -10.39 -25.14
N ARG A 199 18.73 -11.49 -25.58
CA ARG A 199 19.24 -12.86 -25.45
C ARG A 199 20.61 -13.01 -26.09
N LYS A 200 20.78 -12.59 -27.35
CA LYS A 200 22.09 -12.64 -28.03
C LYS A 200 23.20 -11.90 -27.26
N ARG A 201 22.88 -10.76 -26.65
CA ARG A 201 23.84 -10.01 -25.82
C ARG A 201 24.17 -10.72 -24.51
N LEU A 202 23.17 -11.33 -23.87
CA LEU A 202 23.37 -12.12 -22.65
C LEU A 202 24.20 -13.37 -22.93
N ASP A 203 23.92 -14.09 -24.03
CA ASP A 203 24.65 -15.31 -24.39
C ASP A 203 26.12 -15.04 -24.69
N ARG A 204 26.47 -13.88 -25.26
CA ARG A 204 27.86 -13.43 -25.42
C ARG A 204 28.51 -13.20 -24.06
N ARG A 205 27.86 -12.41 -23.20
CA ARG A 205 28.36 -12.10 -21.85
C ARG A 205 28.53 -13.33 -20.95
N LEU A 206 27.73 -14.38 -21.15
CA LEU A 206 27.81 -15.61 -20.36
C LEU A 206 28.88 -16.60 -20.86
N ARG A 207 29.47 -16.34 -22.03
CA ARG A 207 30.57 -17.12 -22.61
C ARG A 207 31.94 -16.50 -22.35
N ASP A 208 31.97 -15.21 -22.03
CA ASP A 208 33.14 -14.45 -21.55
C ASP A 208 33.27 -14.59 -20.02
#